data_AF-A0A6N6L2H0-F1
#
_entry.id   AF-A0A6N6L2H0-F1
#
_cell.length_a   1.000
_cell.length_b   1.000
_cell.length_c   1.000
_cell.angle_alpha   90.00
_cell.angle_beta   90.00
_cell.angle_gamma   90.00
#
_symmetry.space_group_name_H-M   'P 1'
#
loop_
_entity.id
_entity.type
_entity.pdbx_description
1 polymer ?
#
loop_
_entity_poly.entity_id
_entity_poly.type
_entity_poly.pdbx_seq_one_letter_code
_entity_poly.pdbx_strand_id
1 'polypeptide(L)'
;MIGMFIVSTLNVMKRNARLYQAPQQLTQWIFGSLLFGFFLVACGPSQTPQSLISVELTYEGRVESIEVPAGSTVREAFEIAGVELNELDRAEPALFNVLVEDSSAQLVRVEEEFEIEELVIAYETQLLRNESLPEGEQRLIQPGVNGLQEITYRRLFEDGIEISRNVVKTVNVEDAVPEIIMVGSQTPFASVTILGQLAYISGGNAWIIEEVTGNRRPVVTTGDLDGRVFSVSPQGEWLLYTRADEDPDIINTLWVARIDDDSGTQVDLGVSNIIHYADWVPGSVNNGVVFSTVESSQTAPGWQANNDLQFLNFSENGWSSSPSTAIEGSSGGLYGWWGTTFAWSPDGELLAYARPDGIGFVDFDAEELVPSFEVTPLLTRSDWAWMPGLNWSPDGNYLLTVDHPPQEGLISAEESPLFDLTVVPAFESPPLTIAQEVGMFAYPVPSPPKGLDSGEFAYRIAYLQAIIPTQSDSSGYRLAVMDRDGSNARALFPPEGAPGMDPRLVVWEPLGDGNPNLIAVVYQGNLWLINADNGEAQQLTGDGLVTRLDWK
;
A
#
# COMPACT_ATOMS: atom_id res chain seq x y z
N MET A 1 11.97 26.15 49.21
CA MET A 1 12.22 27.35 50.03
C MET A 1 13.18 28.24 49.22
N ILE A 2 12.68 29.37 48.69
CA ILE A 2 13.29 30.73 48.57
C ILE A 2 14.78 30.77 48.18
N GLY A 3 15.30 31.52 47.19
CA GLY A 3 14.84 32.61 46.33
C GLY A 3 16.02 32.98 45.38
N MET A 4 15.77 33.50 44.18
CA MET A 4 15.77 34.93 43.84
C MET A 4 17.16 35.51 43.52
N PHE A 5 17.41 35.79 42.22
CA PHE A 5 18.20 36.94 41.76
C PHE A 5 17.61 37.46 40.43
N ILE A 6 17.39 38.77 40.40
CA ILE A 6 16.86 39.64 39.33
C ILE A 6 18.08 40.38 38.73
N VAL A 7 18.20 40.67 37.42
CA VAL A 7 17.93 41.93 36.64
C VAL A 7 18.94 41.81 35.46
N SER A 8 18.71 42.06 34.15
CA SER A 8 18.26 43.30 33.52
C SER A 8 17.95 43.15 32.01
N THR A 9 17.07 44.05 31.53
CA THR A 9 16.96 44.69 30.19
C THR A 9 16.51 43.85 28.97
N LEU A 10 15.23 43.96 28.52
CA LEU A 10 14.62 44.93 27.55
C LEU A 10 15.21 44.80 26.12
N ASN A 11 14.48 44.75 24.99
CA ASN A 11 13.09 45.04 24.63
C ASN A 11 12.82 44.38 23.23
N VAL A 12 11.82 43.52 23.06
CA VAL A 12 10.51 43.74 22.38
C VAL A 12 10.55 44.20 20.91
N MET A 13 10.12 43.31 19.99
CA MET A 13 9.28 43.65 18.84
C MET A 13 7.98 42.82 18.88
N LYS A 14 6.87 43.51 19.10
CA LYS A 14 5.49 43.08 18.83
C LYS A 14 4.80 44.29 18.22
N ARG A 15 3.99 44.09 17.17
CA ARG A 15 2.70 44.79 17.04
C ARG A 15 1.83 44.18 15.95
N ASN A 16 0.68 43.70 16.39
CA ASN A 16 -0.53 43.48 15.60
C ASN A 16 -1.26 44.83 15.37
N ALA A 17 -1.96 44.88 14.24
CA ALA A 17 -3.27 45.49 13.96
C ALA A 17 -3.52 46.97 14.32
N ARG A 18 -3.98 47.75 13.32
CA ARG A 18 -5.38 48.22 13.18
C ARG A 18 -5.52 49.42 12.22
N LEU A 19 -6.67 49.38 11.51
CA LEU A 19 -7.61 50.47 11.19
C LEU A 19 -7.22 51.58 10.18
N TYR A 20 -8.00 51.59 9.10
CA TYR A 20 -8.72 52.73 8.53
C TYR A 20 -8.82 53.97 9.43
N GLN A 21 -8.31 55.11 8.95
CA GLN A 21 -9.00 56.41 8.92
C GLN A 21 -8.12 57.47 8.23
N ALA A 22 -8.70 58.15 7.24
CA ALA A 22 -8.11 59.29 6.53
C ALA A 22 -8.25 60.60 7.35
N PRO A 23 -7.49 61.67 7.03
CA PRO A 23 -7.01 62.62 8.02
C PRO A 23 -7.84 63.90 8.11
N GLN A 24 -7.79 64.56 9.27
CA GLN A 24 -8.04 66.00 9.40
C GLN A 24 -6.83 66.67 10.05
N GLN A 25 -6.24 67.63 9.34
CA GLN A 25 -5.27 68.58 9.90
C GLN A 25 -5.96 69.92 10.15
N LEU A 26 -5.61 70.53 11.28
CA LEU A 26 -6.07 71.82 11.73
C LEU A 26 -4.83 72.71 11.92
N THR A 27 -4.76 73.80 11.16
CA THR A 27 -3.89 74.95 11.41
C THR A 27 -4.58 76.18 10.81
N GLN A 28 -4.50 77.42 11.30
CA GLN A 28 -4.38 78.06 12.61
C GLN A 28 -4.55 79.59 12.29
N TRP A 29 -5.04 80.43 13.22
CA TRP A 29 -5.03 81.92 13.22
C TRP A 29 -6.02 82.69 12.31
N ILE A 30 -6.53 83.91 12.58
CA ILE A 30 -6.76 84.79 13.76
C ILE A 30 -7.67 85.94 13.24
N PHE A 31 -8.58 86.44 14.09
CA PHE A 31 -9.29 87.75 14.12
C PHE A 31 -10.13 88.30 12.94
N GLY A 32 -11.34 88.78 13.29
CA GLY A 32 -11.78 90.14 12.90
C GLY A 32 -13.03 90.29 12.02
N SER A 33 -14.20 90.40 12.66
CA SER A 33 -15.32 91.35 12.44
C SER A 33 -15.88 91.71 11.04
N LEU A 34 -17.23 91.80 11.02
CA LEU A 34 -18.15 92.66 10.23
C LEU A 34 -18.75 92.15 8.89
N LEU A 35 -20.08 91.91 8.97
CA LEU A 35 -21.18 92.42 8.09
C LEU A 35 -20.92 92.57 6.58
N PHE A 36 -21.66 91.82 5.75
CA PHE A 36 -22.76 92.27 4.84
C PHE A 36 -23.10 91.15 3.83
N GLY A 37 -24.39 90.95 3.52
CA GLY A 37 -24.86 89.87 2.64
C GLY A 37 -24.69 90.09 1.14
N PHE A 38 -24.96 89.05 0.34
CA PHE A 38 -25.67 89.14 -0.96
C PHE A 38 -26.00 87.72 -1.50
N PHE A 39 -27.19 87.60 -2.09
CA PHE A 39 -27.70 86.46 -2.86
C PHE A 39 -26.80 86.10 -4.06
N LEU A 40 -26.63 84.80 -4.36
CA LEU A 40 -26.57 84.29 -5.74
C LEU A 40 -27.11 82.85 -5.83
N VAL A 41 -28.08 82.68 -6.74
CA VAL A 41 -28.65 81.44 -7.27
C VAL A 41 -27.76 80.95 -8.43
N ALA A 42 -27.57 79.64 -8.59
CA ALA A 42 -27.21 79.04 -9.88
C ALA A 42 -27.63 77.56 -10.01
N CYS A 43 -28.57 77.34 -10.96
CA CYS A 43 -28.94 76.18 -11.77
C CYS A 43 -28.58 74.73 -11.34
N GLY A 44 -29.62 73.92 -11.13
CA GLY A 44 -29.58 72.47 -11.31
C GLY A 44 -30.01 72.07 -12.75
N PRO A 45 -29.43 71.02 -13.35
CA PRO A 45 -29.87 70.53 -14.65
C PRO A 45 -31.25 69.87 -14.57
N SER A 46 -32.09 70.20 -15.55
CA SER A 46 -33.44 69.69 -15.79
C SER A 46 -33.44 68.19 -16.10
N GLN A 47 -34.11 67.40 -15.26
CA GLN A 47 -34.49 66.02 -15.54
C GLN A 47 -35.67 66.00 -16.51
N THR A 48 -35.50 65.42 -17.70
CA THR A 48 -36.60 65.00 -18.56
C THR A 48 -37.45 63.98 -17.81
N PRO A 49 -38.79 64.12 -17.75
CA PRO A 49 -39.62 63.12 -17.09
C PRO A 49 -39.50 61.79 -17.85
N GLN A 50 -38.94 60.77 -17.20
CA GLN A 50 -39.01 59.40 -17.69
C GLN A 50 -40.50 59.01 -17.76
N SER A 51 -40.96 58.54 -18.91
CA SER A 51 -42.28 57.94 -19.02
C SER A 51 -42.32 56.69 -18.16
N LEU A 52 -43.26 56.63 -17.23
CA LEU A 52 -43.53 55.43 -16.44
C LEU A 52 -44.47 54.52 -17.24
N ILE A 53 -44.28 53.21 -17.08
CA ILE A 53 -45.13 52.15 -17.62
C ILE A 53 -45.68 51.32 -16.46
N SER A 54 -46.94 50.90 -16.54
CA SER A 54 -47.56 50.02 -15.56
C SER A 54 -47.27 48.56 -15.90
N VAL A 55 -46.76 47.80 -14.92
CA VAL A 55 -46.43 46.37 -15.06
C VAL A 55 -46.96 45.57 -13.87
N GLU A 56 -47.28 44.29 -14.11
CA GLU A 56 -47.81 43.36 -13.11
C GLU A 56 -46.72 42.36 -12.71
N LEU A 57 -46.39 42.32 -11.42
CA LEU A 57 -45.40 41.40 -10.86
C LEU A 57 -46.09 40.35 -10.00
N THR A 58 -45.80 39.08 -10.26
CA THR A 58 -46.24 37.95 -9.44
C THR A 58 -45.04 37.38 -8.69
N TYR A 59 -45.11 37.35 -7.37
CA TYR A 59 -44.05 36.78 -6.53
C TYR A 59 -44.63 36.40 -5.16
N GLU A 60 -44.10 35.35 -4.51
CA GLU A 60 -44.58 34.89 -3.18
C GLU A 60 -46.10 34.65 -3.11
N GLY A 61 -46.72 34.24 -4.23
CA GLY A 61 -48.16 33.99 -4.34
C GLY A 61 -49.04 35.25 -4.33
N ARG A 62 -48.46 36.46 -4.39
CA ARG A 62 -49.17 37.73 -4.52
C ARG A 62 -48.94 38.38 -5.88
N VAL A 63 -49.89 39.20 -6.29
CA VAL A 63 -49.84 40.01 -7.51
C VAL A 63 -49.80 41.48 -7.11
N GLU A 64 -48.81 42.20 -7.63
CA GLU A 64 -48.61 43.62 -7.35
C GLU A 64 -48.42 44.40 -8.66
N SER A 65 -49.11 45.54 -8.77
CA SER A 65 -48.98 46.44 -9.91
C SER A 65 -48.07 47.60 -9.52
N ILE A 66 -46.99 47.82 -10.28
CA ILE A 66 -46.02 48.87 -10.02
C ILE A 66 -45.79 49.75 -11.26
N GLU A 67 -45.30 50.96 -11.02
CA GLU A 67 -44.90 51.90 -12.06
C GLU A 67 -43.37 51.91 -12.17
N VAL A 68 -42.85 51.52 -13.34
CA VAL A 68 -41.40 51.49 -13.61
C VAL A 68 -41.05 52.37 -14.80
N PRO A 69 -39.82 52.92 -14.90
CA PRO A 69 -39.40 53.66 -16.10
C PRO A 69 -39.50 52.82 -17.38
N ALA A 70 -39.98 53.41 -18.46
CA ALA A 70 -40.04 52.75 -19.77
C ALA A 70 -38.64 52.27 -20.20
N GLY A 71 -38.52 50.98 -20.52
CA GLY A 71 -37.25 50.33 -20.86
C GLY A 71 -36.59 49.57 -19.72
N SER A 72 -37.17 49.56 -18.52
CA SER A 72 -36.69 48.74 -17.41
C SER A 72 -36.82 47.24 -17.68
N THR A 73 -35.90 46.47 -17.09
CA THR A 73 -35.89 45.01 -17.18
C THR A 73 -36.75 44.37 -16.08
N VAL A 74 -37.08 43.08 -16.24
CA VAL A 74 -37.77 42.29 -15.21
C VAL A 74 -37.04 42.35 -13.86
N ARG A 75 -35.70 42.28 -13.86
CA ARG A 75 -34.87 42.44 -12.64
C ARG A 75 -35.09 43.79 -11.97
N GLU A 76 -34.98 44.87 -12.73
CA GLU A 76 -35.16 46.23 -12.20
C GLU A 76 -36.57 46.44 -11.65
N ALA A 77 -37.59 45.85 -12.29
CA ALA A 77 -38.96 45.92 -11.79
C ALA A 77 -39.13 45.23 -10.43
N PHE A 78 -38.56 44.03 -10.24
CA PHE A 78 -38.57 43.36 -8.93
C PHE A 78 -37.77 44.14 -7.87
N GLU A 79 -36.62 44.72 -8.22
CA GLU A 79 -35.83 45.57 -7.31
C GLU A 79 -36.60 46.84 -6.89
N ILE A 80 -37.32 47.49 -7.82
CA ILE A 80 -38.17 48.67 -7.55
C ILE A 80 -39.36 48.30 -6.65
N ALA A 81 -39.94 47.12 -6.83
CA ALA A 81 -40.95 46.56 -5.92
C ALA A 81 -40.41 46.21 -4.52
N GLY A 82 -39.09 46.35 -4.29
CA GLY A 82 -38.46 46.00 -3.03
C GLY A 82 -38.29 44.50 -2.83
N VAL A 83 -38.31 43.71 -3.91
CA VAL A 83 -38.09 42.25 -3.88
C VAL A 83 -36.60 41.98 -4.01
N GLU A 84 -36.01 41.37 -2.99
CA GLU A 84 -34.62 40.91 -3.02
C GLU A 84 -34.51 39.59 -3.78
N LEU A 85 -33.69 39.57 -4.83
CA LEU A 85 -33.46 38.41 -5.69
C LEU A 85 -32.23 37.63 -5.21
N ASN A 86 -32.39 36.33 -5.03
CA ASN A 86 -31.29 35.42 -4.73
C ASN A 86 -30.54 35.03 -6.02
N GLU A 87 -29.34 34.47 -5.87
CA GLU A 87 -28.50 34.08 -7.02
C GLU A 87 -29.15 33.02 -7.92
N LEU A 88 -29.99 32.15 -7.36
CA LEU A 88 -30.64 31.05 -8.07
C LEU A 88 -32.03 31.40 -8.61
N ASP A 89 -32.59 32.54 -8.21
CA ASP A 89 -33.94 32.91 -8.59
C ASP A 89 -34.07 33.16 -10.08
N ARG A 90 -35.22 32.76 -10.64
CA ARG A 90 -35.54 32.98 -12.05
C ARG A 90 -36.87 33.69 -12.18
N ALA A 91 -37.07 34.30 -13.34
CA ALA A 91 -38.34 34.93 -13.67
C ALA A 91 -38.85 34.47 -15.05
N GLU A 92 -40.16 34.52 -15.22
CA GLU A 92 -40.85 34.33 -16.49
C GLU A 92 -41.65 35.60 -16.82
N PRO A 93 -41.27 36.39 -17.85
CA PRO A 93 -40.08 36.26 -18.70
C PRO A 93 -38.75 36.45 -17.96
N ALA A 94 -37.63 36.06 -18.58
CA ALA A 94 -36.30 36.08 -17.95
C ALA A 94 -35.91 37.46 -17.38
N LEU A 95 -35.12 37.48 -16.30
CA LEU A 95 -34.74 38.68 -15.54
C LEU A 95 -34.17 39.84 -16.39
N PHE A 96 -33.57 39.55 -17.55
CA PHE A 96 -32.98 40.54 -18.46
C PHE A 96 -33.94 41.04 -19.56
N ASN A 97 -35.15 40.48 -19.64
CA ASN A 97 -36.12 40.91 -20.63
C ASN A 97 -36.61 42.32 -20.30
N VAL A 98 -36.73 43.17 -21.33
CA VAL A 98 -37.25 44.54 -21.22
C VAL A 98 -38.77 44.49 -21.15
N LEU A 99 -39.36 45.20 -20.18
CA LEU A 99 -40.80 45.30 -19.99
C LEU A 99 -41.40 46.42 -20.85
N VAL A 100 -42.64 46.22 -21.30
CA VAL A 100 -43.50 47.21 -21.96
C VAL A 100 -44.81 47.40 -21.19
N GLU A 101 -45.61 48.41 -21.53
CA GLU A 101 -46.94 48.62 -20.91
C GLU A 101 -47.75 47.33 -20.86
N ASP A 102 -48.42 47.07 -19.72
CA ASP A 102 -49.23 45.89 -19.47
C ASP A 102 -48.46 44.54 -19.50
N SER A 103 -47.13 44.56 -19.36
CA SER A 103 -46.34 43.34 -19.21
C SER A 103 -46.56 42.69 -17.84
N SER A 104 -46.55 41.36 -17.81
CA SER A 104 -46.52 40.56 -16.58
C SER A 104 -45.20 39.82 -16.44
N ALA A 105 -44.69 39.71 -15.21
CA ALA A 105 -43.53 38.87 -14.88
C ALA A 105 -43.78 38.10 -13.59
N GLN A 106 -43.43 36.81 -13.58
CA GLN A 106 -43.51 35.94 -12.42
C GLN A 106 -42.12 35.61 -11.90
N LEU A 107 -41.88 35.81 -10.61
CA LEU A 107 -40.70 35.32 -9.92
C LEU A 107 -40.93 33.88 -9.47
N VAL A 108 -39.98 33.00 -9.75
CA VAL A 108 -39.88 31.64 -9.20
C VAL A 108 -38.69 31.62 -8.25
N ARG A 109 -38.96 31.43 -6.96
CA ARG A 109 -37.93 31.35 -5.92
C ARG A 109 -37.27 29.99 -6.01
N VAL A 110 -35.94 29.95 -6.18
CA VAL A 110 -35.21 28.69 -6.30
C VAL A 110 -34.38 28.44 -5.04
N GLU A 111 -34.86 27.45 -4.30
CA GLU A 111 -34.33 26.83 -3.08
C GLU A 111 -33.21 25.82 -3.35
N GLU A 112 -32.01 25.94 -2.77
CA GLU A 112 -31.08 24.80 -2.69
C GLU A 112 -30.85 24.39 -1.24
N GLU A 113 -31.04 23.11 -0.96
CA GLU A 113 -30.80 22.52 0.36
C GLU A 113 -29.92 21.26 0.23
N PHE A 114 -29.00 21.08 1.18
CA PHE A 114 -28.23 19.85 1.33
C PHE A 114 -28.76 19.05 2.52
N GLU A 115 -29.18 17.82 2.25
CA GLU A 115 -29.67 16.88 3.26
C GLU A 115 -28.67 15.72 3.38
N ILE A 116 -28.24 15.42 4.60
CA ILE A 116 -27.36 14.29 4.90
C ILE A 116 -28.23 13.16 5.45
N GLU A 117 -28.20 12.01 4.78
CA GLU A 117 -28.85 10.78 5.22
C GLU A 117 -27.78 9.78 5.63
N GLU A 118 -27.90 9.24 6.85
CA GLU A 118 -27.05 8.17 7.36
C GLU A 118 -27.66 6.81 7.02
N LEU A 119 -26.88 5.95 6.37
CA LEU A 119 -27.25 4.60 5.99
C LEU A 119 -26.33 3.60 6.71
N VAL A 120 -26.94 2.65 7.44
CA VAL A 120 -26.21 1.56 8.10
C VAL A 120 -25.85 0.50 7.07
N ILE A 121 -24.56 0.17 6.97
CA ILE A 121 -24.06 -0.91 6.13
C ILE A 121 -23.97 -2.17 6.99
N ALA A 122 -24.76 -3.20 6.65
CA ALA A 122 -24.73 -4.47 7.38
C ALA A 122 -23.36 -5.16 7.22
N TYR A 123 -22.84 -5.75 8.30
CA TYR A 123 -21.67 -6.61 8.18
C TYR A 123 -21.99 -7.93 7.47
N GLU A 124 -20.96 -8.54 6.90
CA GLU A 124 -21.02 -9.86 6.30
C GLU A 124 -20.50 -10.93 7.27
N THR A 125 -20.99 -12.17 7.18
CA THR A 125 -20.44 -13.31 7.93
C THR A 125 -19.49 -14.12 7.04
N GLN A 126 -18.26 -14.28 7.48
CA GLN A 126 -17.21 -15.06 6.82
C GLN A 126 -16.92 -16.36 7.59
N LEU A 127 -16.87 -17.48 6.86
CA LEU A 127 -16.54 -18.79 7.42
C LEU A 127 -15.12 -19.18 7.06
N LEU A 128 -14.23 -19.23 8.06
CA LEU A 128 -12.85 -19.65 7.88
C LEU A 128 -12.66 -21.10 8.32
N ARG A 129 -12.19 -21.94 7.41
CA ARG A 129 -11.89 -23.35 7.73
C ARG A 129 -10.58 -23.43 8.50
N ASN A 130 -10.58 -24.13 9.63
CA ASN A 130 -9.37 -24.44 10.38
C ASN A 130 -9.29 -25.93 10.66
N GLU A 131 -8.19 -26.54 10.24
CA GLU A 131 -7.95 -27.97 10.36
C GLU A 131 -7.40 -28.39 11.70
N SER A 132 -6.98 -27.44 12.56
CA SER A 132 -6.70 -27.74 13.95
C SER A 132 -7.97 -27.91 14.79
N LEU A 133 -9.14 -27.53 14.26
CA LEU A 133 -10.43 -27.74 14.89
C LEU A 133 -11.11 -29.02 14.35
N PRO A 134 -11.67 -29.86 15.23
CA PRO A 134 -12.48 -31.01 14.82
C PRO A 134 -13.69 -30.62 13.97
N GLU A 135 -14.00 -31.44 12.96
CA GLU A 135 -15.17 -31.26 12.11
C GLU A 135 -16.46 -31.07 12.94
N GLY A 136 -17.22 -30.02 12.62
CA GLY A 136 -18.46 -29.65 13.31
C GLY A 136 -18.28 -28.70 14.50
N GLU A 137 -17.04 -28.46 14.97
CA GLU A 137 -16.76 -27.39 15.94
C GLU A 137 -16.77 -26.02 15.25
N GLN A 138 -17.32 -25.01 15.92
CA GLN A 138 -17.32 -23.63 15.46
C GLN A 138 -16.85 -22.70 16.58
N ARG A 139 -16.09 -21.68 16.23
CA ARG A 139 -15.62 -20.64 17.16
C ARG A 139 -15.81 -19.27 16.53
N LEU A 140 -16.48 -18.36 17.26
CA LEU A 140 -16.53 -16.96 16.88
C LEU A 140 -15.17 -16.33 17.16
N ILE A 141 -14.52 -15.80 16.13
CA ILE A 141 -13.20 -15.18 16.21
C ILE A 141 -13.34 -13.66 16.32
N GLN A 142 -14.19 -13.08 15.48
CA GLN A 142 -14.44 -11.65 15.44
C GLN A 142 -15.95 -11.41 15.32
N PRO A 143 -16.57 -10.61 16.20
CA PRO A 143 -17.95 -10.19 16.03
C PRO A 143 -18.04 -9.17 14.90
N GLY A 144 -19.07 -9.28 14.06
CA GLY A 144 -19.32 -8.29 13.00
C GLY A 144 -19.81 -6.95 13.57
N VAL A 145 -19.39 -5.87 12.93
CA VAL A 145 -19.81 -4.49 13.26
C VAL A 145 -20.31 -3.83 11.99
N ASN A 146 -21.54 -3.30 12.04
CA ASN A 146 -22.10 -2.58 10.90
C ASN A 146 -21.30 -1.29 10.65
N GLY A 147 -21.12 -0.94 9.39
CA GLY A 147 -20.58 0.34 8.97
C GLY A 147 -21.63 1.45 8.92
N LEU A 148 -21.18 2.66 8.64
CA LEU A 148 -21.99 3.86 8.50
C LEU A 148 -21.59 4.62 7.25
N GLN A 149 -22.56 4.92 6.39
CA GLN A 149 -22.38 5.71 5.18
C GLN A 149 -23.24 6.97 5.22
N GLU A 150 -22.64 8.12 4.93
CA GLU A 150 -23.34 9.38 4.75
C GLU A 150 -23.57 9.63 3.26
N ILE A 151 -24.83 9.84 2.89
CA ILE A 151 -25.24 10.25 1.55
C ILE A 151 -25.74 11.70 1.64
N THR A 152 -25.03 12.61 0.98
CA THR A 152 -25.48 14.00 0.84
C THR A 152 -26.32 14.16 -0.42
N TYR A 153 -27.57 14.55 -0.24
CA TYR A 153 -28.50 14.89 -1.31
C TYR A 153 -28.54 16.40 -1.50
N ARG A 154 -28.47 16.84 -2.75
CA ARG A 154 -28.84 18.20 -3.17
C ARG A 154 -30.30 18.19 -3.59
N ARG A 155 -31.12 18.94 -2.85
CA ARG A 155 -32.54 19.13 -3.12
C ARG A 155 -32.76 20.53 -3.70
N LEU A 156 -33.47 20.59 -4.83
CA LEU A 156 -33.83 21.83 -5.49
C LEU A 156 -35.33 22.05 -5.33
N PHE A 157 -35.69 23.23 -4.84
CA PHE A 157 -37.07 23.64 -4.65
C PHE A 157 -37.40 24.82 -5.55
N GLU A 158 -38.61 24.82 -6.09
CA GLU A 158 -39.19 25.95 -6.80
C GLU A 158 -40.47 26.35 -6.09
N ASP A 159 -40.51 27.60 -5.59
CA ASP A 159 -41.64 28.12 -4.83
C ASP A 159 -42.06 27.19 -3.65
N GLY A 160 -41.06 26.58 -3.00
CA GLY A 160 -41.25 25.66 -1.87
C GLY A 160 -41.64 24.23 -2.26
N ILE A 161 -41.71 23.90 -3.55
CA ILE A 161 -42.00 22.54 -4.05
C ILE A 161 -40.69 21.89 -4.50
N GLU A 162 -40.39 20.72 -3.96
CA GLU A 162 -39.22 19.95 -4.38
C GLU A 162 -39.41 19.45 -5.82
N ILE A 163 -38.49 19.84 -6.69
CA ILE A 163 -38.50 19.46 -8.11
C ILE A 163 -37.40 18.44 -8.45
N SER A 164 -36.36 18.32 -7.61
CA SER A 164 -35.21 17.46 -7.87
C SER A 164 -34.51 17.06 -6.58
N ARG A 165 -34.09 15.78 -6.50
CA ARG A 165 -33.26 15.21 -5.42
C ARG A 165 -32.17 14.37 -6.06
N ASN A 166 -30.92 14.79 -5.93
CA ASN A 166 -29.77 14.07 -6.48
C ASN A 166 -28.69 13.85 -5.43
N VAL A 167 -28.05 12.69 -5.45
CA VAL A 167 -26.85 12.43 -4.64
C VAL A 167 -25.71 13.27 -5.19
N VAL A 168 -25.07 14.05 -4.33
CA VAL A 168 -23.89 14.85 -4.70
C VAL A 168 -22.61 14.34 -4.05
N LYS A 169 -22.72 13.60 -2.95
CA LYS A 169 -21.57 13.04 -2.23
C LYS A 169 -22.02 11.79 -1.48
N THR A 170 -21.21 10.76 -1.53
CA THR A 170 -21.32 9.58 -0.66
C THR A 170 -19.98 9.39 0.03
N VAL A 171 -20.00 9.21 1.34
CA VAL A 171 -18.79 8.98 2.15
C VAL A 171 -19.09 7.86 3.13
N ASN A 172 -18.23 6.84 3.18
CA ASN A 172 -18.23 5.92 4.30
C ASN A 172 -17.59 6.62 5.49
N VAL A 173 -18.34 6.77 6.57
CA VAL A 173 -17.85 7.32 7.84
C VAL A 173 -17.14 6.22 8.63
N GLU A 174 -17.71 5.03 8.62
CA GLU A 174 -17.16 3.82 9.24
C GLU A 174 -17.39 2.63 8.30
N ASP A 175 -16.35 1.87 7.98
CA ASP A 175 -16.51 0.65 7.18
C ASP A 175 -17.06 -0.50 8.04
N ALA A 176 -17.83 -1.39 7.42
CA ALA A 176 -18.36 -2.55 8.11
C ALA A 176 -17.24 -3.57 8.39
N VAL A 177 -17.19 -4.09 9.62
CA VAL A 177 -16.26 -5.15 10.03
C VAL A 177 -16.97 -6.50 9.94
N PRO A 178 -16.45 -7.48 9.19
CA PRO A 178 -17.13 -8.76 9.03
C PRO A 178 -17.17 -9.58 10.33
N GLU A 179 -18.19 -10.40 10.47
CA GLU A 179 -18.23 -11.46 11.48
C GLU A 179 -17.43 -12.66 11.00
N ILE A 180 -16.44 -13.10 11.79
CA ILE A 180 -15.56 -14.21 11.42
C ILE A 180 -15.87 -15.41 12.30
N ILE A 181 -16.36 -16.48 11.70
CA ILE A 181 -16.61 -17.76 12.35
C ILE A 181 -15.63 -18.79 11.81
N MET A 182 -14.80 -19.31 12.69
CA MET A 182 -13.89 -20.39 12.38
C MET A 182 -14.61 -21.73 12.52
N VAL A 183 -14.50 -22.61 11.52
CA VAL A 183 -15.15 -23.91 11.49
C VAL A 183 -14.13 -25.03 11.30
N GLY A 184 -14.29 -26.11 12.07
CA GLY A 184 -13.46 -27.31 11.90
C GLY A 184 -13.73 -28.01 10.58
N SER A 185 -12.65 -28.34 9.87
CA SER A 185 -12.75 -28.90 8.50
C SER A 185 -12.34 -30.37 8.37
N GLN A 186 -11.64 -30.95 9.34
CA GLN A 186 -11.22 -32.36 9.30
C GLN A 186 -10.75 -32.91 10.66
N THR A 187 -10.19 -34.13 10.66
CA THR A 187 -9.49 -34.66 11.84
C THR A 187 -8.17 -33.91 12.01
N PRO A 188 -7.90 -33.30 13.18
CA PRO A 188 -6.67 -32.54 13.39
C PRO A 188 -5.41 -33.36 13.23
N PHE A 189 -4.39 -32.76 12.61
CA PHE A 189 -3.04 -33.32 12.60
C PHE A 189 -2.45 -33.32 14.02
N ALA A 190 -1.45 -34.18 14.25
CA ALA A 190 -0.72 -34.21 15.51
C ALA A 190 -0.05 -32.85 15.77
N SER A 191 -0.22 -32.27 16.96
CA SER A 191 0.43 -31.00 17.28
C SER A 191 1.93 -31.20 17.52
N VAL A 192 2.74 -30.31 16.96
CA VAL A 192 4.19 -30.24 17.14
C VAL A 192 4.53 -28.88 17.72
N THR A 193 5.48 -28.85 18.66
CA THR A 193 6.01 -27.59 19.19
C THR A 193 6.92 -26.95 18.16
N ILE A 194 6.75 -25.64 17.95
CA ILE A 194 7.57 -24.84 17.05
C ILE A 194 8.16 -23.64 17.80
N LEU A 195 9.28 -23.12 17.30
CA LEU A 195 9.85 -21.86 17.75
C LEU A 195 9.38 -20.70 16.87
N GLY A 196 9.28 -19.52 17.47
CA GLY A 196 8.91 -18.31 16.75
C GLY A 196 7.49 -18.36 16.17
N GLN A 197 7.30 -17.58 15.12
CA GLN A 197 6.02 -17.40 14.45
C GLN A 197 6.12 -17.85 12.99
N LEU A 198 5.34 -18.86 12.63
CA LEU A 198 5.21 -19.35 11.26
C LEU A 198 3.98 -18.72 10.63
N ALA A 199 4.20 -17.79 9.71
CA ALA A 199 3.18 -17.14 8.91
C ALA A 199 2.95 -17.90 7.60
N TYR A 200 1.71 -17.95 7.13
CA TYR A 200 1.39 -18.49 5.81
C TYR A 200 0.14 -17.87 5.21
N ILE A 201 0.05 -17.88 3.88
CA ILE A 201 -1.17 -17.54 3.14
C ILE A 201 -1.91 -18.83 2.82
N SER A 202 -3.20 -18.91 3.18
CA SER A 202 -4.13 -19.92 2.66
C SER A 202 -5.40 -19.26 2.11
N GLY A 203 -5.71 -19.52 0.84
CA GLY A 203 -6.92 -19.02 0.19
C GLY A 203 -7.05 -17.50 0.21
N GLY A 204 -5.93 -16.78 0.04
CA GLY A 204 -5.90 -15.31 0.06
C GLY A 204 -5.97 -14.68 1.47
N ASN A 205 -5.91 -15.49 2.53
CA ASN A 205 -5.91 -15.02 3.93
C ASN A 205 -4.56 -15.30 4.59
N ALA A 206 -4.09 -14.42 5.47
CA ALA A 206 -2.89 -14.61 6.26
C ALA A 206 -3.20 -15.27 7.60
N TRP A 207 -2.38 -16.25 7.96
CA TRP A 207 -2.47 -17.01 9.20
C TRP A 207 -1.13 -17.05 9.91
N ILE A 208 -1.17 -17.14 11.24
CA ILE A 208 -0.01 -17.33 12.10
C ILE A 208 -0.18 -18.61 12.91
N ILE A 209 0.92 -19.34 13.04
CA ILE A 209 1.11 -20.45 13.97
C ILE A 209 2.21 -20.07 14.95
N GLU A 210 1.96 -20.25 16.25
CA GLU A 210 2.94 -19.98 17.30
C GLU A 210 2.84 -21.02 18.43
N GLU A 211 3.98 -21.30 19.08
CA GLU A 211 4.17 -22.31 20.14
C GLU A 211 3.92 -23.76 19.71
N VAL A 212 2.73 -24.08 19.18
CA VAL A 212 2.34 -25.41 18.73
C VAL A 212 1.52 -25.33 17.43
N THR A 213 1.69 -26.30 16.54
CA THR A 213 1.05 -26.31 15.21
C THR A 213 -0.49 -26.38 15.21
N GLY A 214 -1.09 -26.68 16.37
CA GLY A 214 -2.54 -26.62 16.59
C GLY A 214 -3.06 -25.21 16.88
N ASN A 215 -2.20 -24.31 17.38
CA ASN A 215 -2.56 -22.92 17.64
C ASN A 215 -2.43 -22.12 16.33
N ARG A 216 -3.55 -21.91 15.66
CA ARG A 216 -3.62 -21.18 14.39
C ARG A 216 -4.61 -20.05 14.52
N ARG A 217 -4.18 -18.85 14.17
CA ARG A 217 -5.04 -17.67 14.16
C ARG A 217 -4.93 -16.93 12.83
N PRO A 218 -6.05 -16.45 12.28
CA PRO A 218 -6.02 -15.55 11.15
C PRO A 218 -5.51 -14.17 11.59
N VAL A 219 -4.76 -13.49 10.72
CA VAL A 219 -4.30 -12.09 10.90
C VAL A 219 -4.91 -11.18 9.85
N VAL A 220 -5.05 -11.66 8.62
CA VAL A 220 -5.71 -10.93 7.53
C VAL A 220 -6.71 -11.85 6.86
N THR A 221 -7.96 -11.41 6.74
CA THR A 221 -9.10 -12.24 6.30
C THR A 221 -9.84 -11.65 5.11
N THR A 222 -9.17 -10.81 4.33
CA THR A 222 -9.73 -10.12 3.16
C THR A 222 -9.88 -11.04 1.94
N GLY A 223 -9.15 -12.17 1.90
CA GLY A 223 -9.21 -13.14 0.81
C GLY A 223 -8.51 -12.72 -0.48
N ASP A 224 -7.82 -11.58 -0.48
CA ASP A 224 -7.24 -10.92 -1.65
C ASP A 224 -5.69 -10.85 -1.63
N LEU A 225 -5.03 -11.54 -0.69
CA LEU A 225 -3.57 -11.58 -0.66
C LEU A 225 -3.02 -12.33 -1.88
N ASP A 226 -2.21 -11.64 -2.69
CA ASP A 226 -1.65 -12.18 -3.92
C ASP A 226 -0.33 -12.97 -3.70
N GLY A 227 0.28 -12.81 -2.53
CA GLY A 227 1.51 -13.50 -2.11
C GLY A 227 2.79 -13.04 -2.79
N ARG A 228 2.79 -11.90 -3.49
CA ARG A 228 4.02 -11.31 -4.08
C ARG A 228 4.95 -10.78 -3.01
N VAL A 229 4.39 -10.08 -2.01
CA VAL A 229 5.07 -9.71 -0.77
C VAL A 229 4.38 -10.44 0.38
N PHE A 230 5.18 -11.04 1.27
CA PHE A 230 4.72 -11.68 2.50
C PHE A 230 5.94 -11.90 3.41
N SER A 231 6.13 -11.02 4.40
CA SER A 231 7.31 -10.99 5.27
C SER A 231 6.92 -10.56 6.68
N VAL A 232 7.23 -11.38 7.68
CA VAL A 232 7.07 -11.03 9.10
C VAL A 232 8.24 -10.16 9.54
N SER A 233 7.97 -9.13 10.31
CA SER A 233 9.01 -8.22 10.81
C SER A 233 10.02 -8.97 11.68
N PRO A 234 11.28 -8.52 11.78
CA PRO A 234 12.29 -9.23 12.56
C PRO A 234 11.94 -9.42 14.05
N GLN A 235 11.03 -8.60 14.59
CA GLN A 235 10.52 -8.71 15.97
C GLN A 235 9.23 -9.53 16.10
N GLY A 236 8.60 -9.96 15.00
CA GLY A 236 7.34 -10.70 15.02
C GLY A 236 6.09 -9.83 15.28
N GLU A 237 6.23 -8.50 15.22
CA GLU A 237 5.15 -7.57 15.57
C GLU A 237 4.24 -7.23 14.38
N TRP A 238 4.76 -7.34 13.16
CA TRP A 238 4.07 -6.91 11.94
C TRP A 238 4.23 -7.89 10.80
N LEU A 239 3.22 -7.99 9.95
CA LEU A 239 3.24 -8.69 8.68
C LEU A 239 3.21 -7.66 7.55
N LEU A 240 4.18 -7.70 6.62
CA LEU A 240 4.20 -6.92 5.38
C LEU A 240 3.70 -7.80 4.24
N TYR A 241 2.73 -7.31 3.47
CA TYR A 241 2.09 -8.11 2.42
C TYR A 241 1.50 -7.24 1.31
N THR A 242 1.15 -7.89 0.18
CA THR A 242 0.45 -7.26 -0.94
C THR A 242 -0.96 -7.82 -1.11
N ARG A 243 -1.89 -6.94 -1.49
CA ARG A 243 -3.29 -7.26 -1.79
C ARG A 243 -3.58 -6.96 -3.25
N ALA A 244 -4.24 -7.87 -3.96
CA ALA A 244 -4.72 -7.62 -5.31
C ALA A 244 -5.74 -6.47 -5.32
N ASP A 245 -5.75 -5.69 -6.39
CA ASP A 245 -6.69 -4.58 -6.58
C ASP A 245 -7.72 -4.92 -7.67
N GLU A 246 -8.89 -4.27 -7.63
CA GLU A 246 -9.93 -4.43 -8.65
C GLU A 246 -9.69 -3.51 -9.86
N ASP A 247 -8.94 -2.41 -9.68
CA ASP A 247 -8.56 -1.53 -10.78
C ASP A 247 -7.53 -2.24 -11.68
N PRO A 248 -7.81 -2.43 -12.98
CA PRO A 248 -6.88 -3.11 -13.89
C PRO A 248 -5.54 -2.39 -14.09
N ASP A 249 -5.45 -1.09 -13.76
CA ASP A 249 -4.20 -0.32 -13.83
C ASP A 249 -3.36 -0.47 -12.54
N ILE A 250 -3.94 -1.07 -11.49
CA ILE A 250 -3.29 -1.37 -10.21
C ILE A 250 -3.17 -2.90 -10.06
N ILE A 251 -1.94 -3.39 -10.10
CA ILE A 251 -1.65 -4.82 -9.96
C ILE A 251 -1.91 -5.30 -8.52
N ASN A 252 -1.47 -4.50 -7.56
CA ASN A 252 -1.64 -4.72 -6.12
C ASN A 252 -1.30 -3.45 -5.33
N THR A 253 -1.59 -3.48 -4.03
CA THR A 253 -1.22 -2.45 -3.06
C THR A 253 -0.44 -3.07 -1.89
N LEU A 254 0.43 -2.29 -1.26
CA LEU A 254 1.34 -2.72 -0.18
C LEU A 254 0.78 -2.34 1.19
N TRP A 255 0.72 -3.32 2.09
CA TRP A 255 0.05 -3.21 3.39
C TRP A 255 0.90 -3.80 4.50
N VAL A 256 0.63 -3.36 5.74
CA VAL A 256 1.11 -4.01 6.96
C VAL A 256 -0.03 -4.34 7.91
N ALA A 257 0.07 -5.46 8.61
CA ALA A 257 -0.89 -5.89 9.63
C ALA A 257 -0.19 -6.18 10.95
N ARG A 258 -0.79 -5.76 12.07
CA ARG A 258 -0.26 -6.05 13.40
C ARG A 258 -0.47 -7.53 13.72
N ILE A 259 0.58 -8.19 14.21
CA ILE A 259 0.57 -9.63 14.52
C ILE A 259 0.44 -9.87 16.03
N ASP A 260 1.12 -9.10 16.86
CA ASP A 260 1.31 -9.38 18.30
C ASP A 260 0.12 -8.98 19.19
N ASP A 261 -0.97 -8.47 18.60
CA ASP A 261 -2.22 -8.18 19.30
C ASP A 261 -3.46 -8.60 18.48
N ASP A 262 -4.62 -8.61 19.16
CA ASP A 262 -5.91 -8.93 18.56
C ASP A 262 -6.62 -7.67 18.02
N SER A 263 -5.89 -6.57 17.78
CA SER A 263 -6.50 -5.32 17.31
C SER A 263 -7.05 -5.42 15.89
N GLY A 264 -6.50 -6.35 15.09
CA GLY A 264 -6.79 -6.45 13.66
C GLY A 264 -6.30 -5.24 12.86
N THR A 265 -5.37 -4.46 13.42
CA THR A 265 -4.86 -3.23 12.81
C THR A 265 -4.17 -3.54 11.49
N GLN A 266 -4.62 -2.88 10.43
CA GLN A 266 -4.03 -2.92 9.09
C GLN A 266 -3.76 -1.49 8.64
N VAL A 267 -2.62 -1.26 7.99
CA VAL A 267 -2.22 0.04 7.46
C VAL A 267 -1.92 -0.10 5.97
N ASP A 268 -2.65 0.64 5.15
CA ASP A 268 -2.30 0.87 3.75
C ASP A 268 -1.05 1.76 3.69
N LEU A 269 0.02 1.27 3.08
CA LEU A 269 1.25 2.05 2.97
C LEU A 269 1.18 3.10 1.85
N GLY A 270 0.11 3.11 1.04
CA GLY A 270 -0.10 4.09 -0.03
C GLY A 270 0.81 3.84 -1.23
N VAL A 271 1.24 2.60 -1.43
CA VAL A 271 2.14 2.17 -2.50
C VAL A 271 1.49 1.05 -3.29
N SER A 272 1.53 1.18 -4.62
CA SER A 272 0.96 0.22 -5.56
C SER A 272 2.03 -0.44 -6.42
N ASN A 273 1.65 -1.55 -7.06
CA ASN A 273 2.41 -2.21 -8.11
C ASN A 273 3.80 -2.72 -7.65
N ILE A 274 3.79 -3.62 -6.66
CA ILE A 274 4.98 -4.29 -6.14
C ILE A 274 5.03 -5.73 -6.65
N ILE A 275 6.07 -6.09 -7.41
CA ILE A 275 6.20 -7.45 -7.97
C ILE A 275 7.30 -8.26 -7.29
N HIS A 276 8.53 -7.74 -7.27
CA HIS A 276 9.72 -8.55 -6.94
C HIS A 276 10.26 -8.31 -5.55
N TYR A 277 10.00 -7.14 -4.95
CA TYR A 277 10.66 -6.77 -3.72
C TYR A 277 9.90 -5.72 -2.90
N ALA A 278 9.58 -6.11 -1.68
CA ALA A 278 9.43 -5.22 -0.54
C ALA A 278 9.86 -5.98 0.71
N ASP A 279 10.58 -5.34 1.62
CA ASP A 279 11.00 -5.93 2.88
C ASP A 279 11.20 -4.88 3.96
N TRP A 280 11.34 -5.34 5.20
CA TRP A 280 11.64 -4.52 6.36
C TRP A 280 13.04 -3.93 6.27
N VAL A 281 13.20 -2.66 6.69
CA VAL A 281 14.52 -2.06 6.90
C VAL A 281 15.06 -2.56 8.25
N PRO A 282 16.15 -3.36 8.29
CA PRO A 282 16.66 -3.91 9.54
C PRO A 282 17.04 -2.83 10.54
N GLY A 283 16.70 -3.05 11.81
CA GLY A 283 17.01 -2.11 12.90
C GLY A 283 16.29 -0.76 12.83
N SER A 284 15.34 -0.57 11.92
CA SER A 284 14.59 0.68 11.82
C SER A 284 13.73 0.90 13.06
N VAL A 285 13.86 2.08 13.67
CA VAL A 285 13.07 2.51 14.83
C VAL A 285 11.69 3.05 14.46
N ASN A 286 11.44 3.33 13.17
CA ASN A 286 10.23 3.96 12.67
C ASN A 286 9.44 3.04 11.73
N ASN A 287 9.55 1.72 11.91
CA ASN A 287 8.92 0.70 11.06
C ASN A 287 9.18 0.95 9.57
N GLY A 288 10.46 1.06 9.21
CA GLY A 288 10.87 1.33 7.83
C GLY A 288 10.61 0.14 6.92
N VAL A 289 10.11 0.42 5.71
CA VAL A 289 9.92 -0.54 4.63
C VAL A 289 10.68 -0.03 3.39
N VAL A 290 11.37 -0.95 2.71
CA VAL A 290 12.06 -0.71 1.44
C VAL A 290 11.40 -1.54 0.34
N PHE A 291 11.27 -1.01 -0.86
CA PHE A 291 10.56 -1.67 -1.95
C PHE A 291 11.02 -1.19 -3.34
N SER A 292 10.65 -1.94 -4.37
CA SER A 292 10.84 -1.61 -5.79
C SER A 292 9.51 -1.76 -6.53
N THR A 293 9.24 -0.84 -7.46
CA THR A 293 7.93 -0.71 -8.12
C THR A 293 7.96 -1.15 -9.58
N VAL A 294 6.77 -1.35 -10.14
CA VAL A 294 6.57 -1.59 -11.56
C VAL A 294 5.46 -0.68 -12.11
N GLU A 295 5.45 -0.49 -13.42
CA GLU A 295 4.30 0.03 -14.15
C GLU A 295 3.43 -1.13 -14.65
N SER A 296 2.11 -1.02 -14.50
CA SER A 296 1.16 -1.96 -15.12
C SER A 296 1.24 -1.87 -16.65
N SER A 297 1.15 -3.02 -17.32
CA SER A 297 1.19 -3.09 -18.77
C SER A 297 0.14 -4.05 -19.32
N GLN A 298 -0.42 -3.71 -20.48
CA GLN A 298 -1.33 -4.60 -21.21
C GLN A 298 -0.58 -5.69 -21.99
N THR A 299 0.75 -5.59 -22.11
CA THR A 299 1.57 -6.62 -22.74
C THR A 299 2.07 -7.61 -21.70
N ALA A 300 2.15 -8.89 -22.07
CA ALA A 300 2.77 -9.90 -21.22
C ALA A 300 4.20 -9.46 -20.79
N PRO A 301 4.61 -9.66 -19.53
CA PRO A 301 3.93 -10.44 -18.49
C PRO A 301 2.80 -9.71 -17.74
N GLY A 302 2.49 -8.47 -18.10
CA GLY A 302 1.49 -7.62 -17.44
C GLY A 302 2.09 -6.45 -16.66
N TRP A 303 3.42 -6.31 -16.67
CA TRP A 303 4.13 -5.20 -16.03
C TRP A 303 5.45 -4.88 -16.73
N GLN A 304 5.99 -3.72 -16.42
CA GLN A 304 7.36 -3.32 -16.72
C GLN A 304 8.01 -2.76 -15.45
N ALA A 305 9.14 -3.34 -15.03
CA ALA A 305 9.80 -2.89 -13.81
C ALA A 305 10.44 -1.51 -13.95
N ASN A 306 10.35 -0.72 -12.88
CA ASN A 306 11.04 0.56 -12.77
C ASN A 306 12.49 0.39 -12.34
N ASN A 307 12.84 -0.75 -11.73
CA ASN A 307 14.19 -1.04 -11.21
C ASN A 307 14.72 0.05 -10.28
N ASP A 308 13.81 0.70 -9.57
CA ASP A 308 14.04 1.71 -8.55
C ASP A 308 14.19 1.06 -7.18
N LEU A 309 14.61 1.85 -6.19
CA LEU A 309 14.59 1.46 -4.79
C LEU A 309 14.09 2.63 -3.96
N GLN A 310 13.01 2.42 -3.22
CA GLN A 310 12.34 3.45 -2.44
C GLN A 310 12.11 2.99 -1.00
N PHE A 311 11.99 3.98 -0.11
CA PHE A 311 11.80 3.77 1.32
C PHE A 311 10.59 4.54 1.81
N LEU A 312 9.88 3.99 2.80
CA LEU A 312 8.91 4.72 3.58
C LEU A 312 8.94 4.27 5.04
N ASN A 313 8.34 5.09 5.91
CA ASN A 313 8.09 4.74 7.29
C ASN A 313 6.59 4.79 7.54
N PHE A 314 6.12 4.03 8.53
CA PHE A 314 4.74 4.10 8.98
C PHE A 314 4.66 4.09 10.51
N SER A 315 3.49 4.40 11.03
CA SER A 315 3.20 4.30 12.46
C SER A 315 1.89 3.57 12.70
N GLU A 316 1.70 3.12 13.94
CA GLU A 316 0.57 2.27 14.33
C GLU A 316 -0.79 2.96 14.19
N ASN A 317 -0.82 4.29 14.12
CA ASN A 317 -2.06 5.06 13.97
C ASN A 317 -2.56 5.15 12.51
N GLY A 318 -1.94 4.42 11.59
CA GLY A 318 -2.30 4.41 10.16
C GLY A 318 -1.62 5.48 9.32
N TRP A 319 -0.73 6.30 9.89
CA TRP A 319 0.08 7.24 9.09
C TRP A 319 1.23 6.52 8.38
N SER A 320 1.41 6.79 7.08
CA SER A 320 2.60 6.46 6.29
C SER A 320 3.24 7.73 5.74
N SER A 321 4.58 7.74 5.63
CA SER A 321 5.32 8.80 4.96
C SER A 321 5.22 8.66 3.45
N SER A 322 5.34 9.77 2.72
CA SER A 322 5.59 9.70 1.28
C SER A 322 6.90 8.93 1.00
N PRO A 323 6.96 8.10 -0.05
CA PRO A 323 8.18 7.40 -0.41
C PRO A 323 9.36 8.36 -0.68
N SER A 324 10.54 7.97 -0.22
CA SER A 324 11.81 8.60 -0.57
C SER A 324 12.62 7.66 -1.45
N THR A 325 13.03 8.13 -2.63
CA THR A 325 13.86 7.37 -3.57
C THR A 325 15.31 7.30 -3.08
N ALA A 326 15.88 6.10 -3.08
CA ALA A 326 17.30 5.85 -2.86
C ALA A 326 18.04 5.49 -4.15
N ILE A 327 17.37 4.77 -5.07
CA ILE A 327 17.86 4.48 -6.42
C ILE A 327 16.79 4.89 -7.41
N GLU A 328 17.14 5.78 -8.33
CA GLU A 328 16.24 6.23 -9.40
C GLU A 328 15.90 5.10 -10.38
N GLY A 329 14.73 5.23 -11.01
CA GLY A 329 14.26 4.26 -11.99
C GLY A 329 15.21 4.13 -13.19
N SER A 330 15.38 2.90 -13.68
CA SER A 330 16.28 2.59 -14.80
C SER A 330 15.75 1.43 -15.65
N SER A 331 16.34 1.24 -16.85
CA SER A 331 15.94 0.14 -17.74
C SER A 331 16.32 -1.26 -17.23
N GLY A 332 17.13 -1.35 -16.17
CA GLY A 332 17.46 -2.61 -15.50
C GLY A 332 18.43 -3.54 -16.27
N GLY A 333 19.08 -3.08 -17.33
CA GLY A 333 20.02 -3.91 -18.11
C GLY A 333 19.32 -4.87 -19.07
N LEU A 334 19.96 -6.01 -19.37
CA LEU A 334 19.40 -7.01 -20.29
C LEU A 334 18.28 -7.78 -19.57
N TYR A 335 17.09 -7.81 -20.17
CA TYR A 335 15.85 -8.29 -19.55
C TYR A 335 15.42 -7.52 -18.29
N GLY A 336 15.91 -6.29 -18.11
CA GLY A 336 15.55 -5.44 -16.97
C GLY A 336 14.08 -5.04 -16.87
N TRP A 337 13.28 -5.27 -17.94
CA TRP A 337 11.83 -5.14 -17.88
C TRP A 337 11.18 -6.12 -16.88
N TRP A 338 11.86 -7.23 -16.54
CA TRP A 338 11.41 -8.18 -15.53
C TRP A 338 11.47 -7.55 -14.14
N GLY A 339 12.65 -7.08 -13.74
CA GLY A 339 12.85 -6.30 -12.52
C GLY A 339 14.13 -6.65 -11.75
N THR A 340 14.19 -6.13 -10.54
CA THR A 340 15.30 -6.32 -9.60
C THR A 340 14.73 -6.84 -8.28
N THR A 341 15.39 -7.81 -7.66
CA THR A 341 15.12 -8.17 -6.25
C THR A 341 16.32 -7.81 -5.39
N PHE A 342 16.11 -7.68 -4.10
CA PHE A 342 17.14 -7.27 -3.16
C PHE A 342 17.14 -8.17 -1.92
N ALA A 343 18.22 -8.11 -1.14
CA ALA A 343 18.32 -8.82 0.14
C ALA A 343 19.26 -8.05 1.08
N TRP A 344 18.77 -7.72 2.27
CA TRP A 344 19.60 -7.15 3.34
C TRP A 344 20.59 -8.16 3.90
N SER A 345 21.80 -7.72 4.20
CA SER A 345 22.72 -8.48 5.04
C SER A 345 22.12 -8.68 6.45
N PRO A 346 22.51 -9.74 7.18
CA PRO A 346 21.94 -10.04 8.50
C PRO A 346 22.10 -8.91 9.54
N ASP A 347 23.10 -8.05 9.38
CA ASP A 347 23.36 -6.87 10.21
C ASP A 347 22.67 -5.60 9.71
N GLY A 348 22.10 -5.62 8.50
CA GLY A 348 21.46 -4.48 7.85
C GLY A 348 22.41 -3.42 7.29
N GLU A 349 23.73 -3.69 7.23
CA GLU A 349 24.71 -2.72 6.73
C GLU A 349 24.83 -2.70 5.21
N LEU A 350 24.56 -3.83 4.54
CA LEU A 350 24.65 -3.99 3.10
C LEU A 350 23.31 -4.41 2.51
N LEU A 351 23.00 -3.91 1.31
CA LEU A 351 21.87 -4.36 0.52
C LEU A 351 22.40 -4.93 -0.80
N ALA A 352 22.21 -6.23 -1.00
CA ALA A 352 22.53 -6.87 -2.28
C ALA A 352 21.34 -6.79 -3.24
N TYR A 353 21.61 -6.82 -4.53
CA TYR A 353 20.59 -6.91 -5.58
C TYR A 353 20.86 -8.08 -6.52
N ALA A 354 19.81 -8.61 -7.14
CA ALA A 354 19.89 -9.57 -8.23
C ALA A 354 18.99 -9.15 -9.39
N ARG A 355 19.50 -9.33 -10.61
CA ARG A 355 18.86 -9.10 -11.91
C ARG A 355 19.12 -10.30 -12.82
N PRO A 356 18.40 -10.43 -13.95
CA PRO A 356 18.64 -11.50 -14.92
C PRO A 356 20.09 -11.59 -15.46
N ASP A 357 20.84 -10.49 -15.41
CA ASP A 357 22.20 -10.37 -15.94
C ASP A 357 23.30 -10.26 -14.87
N GLY A 358 22.95 -10.27 -13.58
CA GLY A 358 23.97 -10.25 -12.54
C GLY A 358 23.49 -9.88 -11.14
N ILE A 359 24.45 -9.86 -10.24
CA ILE A 359 24.30 -9.61 -8.81
C ILE A 359 25.30 -8.53 -8.38
N GLY A 360 24.90 -7.71 -7.43
CA GLY A 360 25.74 -6.64 -6.91
C GLY A 360 25.22 -6.07 -5.61
N PHE A 361 25.68 -4.86 -5.29
CA PHE A 361 25.34 -4.16 -4.07
C PHE A 361 24.76 -2.78 -4.38
N VAL A 362 23.93 -2.29 -3.48
CA VAL A 362 23.42 -0.92 -3.50
C VAL A 362 24.44 -0.02 -2.82
N ASP A 363 24.90 1.00 -3.53
CA ASP A 363 25.67 2.10 -2.93
C ASP A 363 24.70 3.27 -2.67
N PHE A 364 24.33 3.44 -1.40
CA PHE A 364 23.40 4.50 -0.99
C PHE A 364 24.01 5.91 -1.04
N ASP A 365 25.33 6.05 -0.96
CA ASP A 365 26.00 7.35 -1.04
C ASP A 365 26.13 7.81 -2.49
N ALA A 366 26.40 6.88 -3.40
CA ALA A 366 26.48 7.14 -4.84
C ALA A 366 25.13 7.03 -5.56
N GLU A 367 24.07 6.57 -4.87
CA GLU A 367 22.72 6.35 -5.42
C GLU A 367 22.75 5.42 -6.67
N GLU A 368 23.60 4.39 -6.64
CA GLU A 368 23.80 3.47 -7.76
C GLU A 368 23.84 1.99 -7.37
N LEU A 369 23.67 1.13 -8.37
CA LEU A 369 23.84 -0.31 -8.24
C LEU A 369 25.22 -0.70 -8.76
N VAL A 370 26.03 -1.26 -7.87
CA VAL A 370 27.42 -1.65 -8.15
C VAL A 370 27.48 -3.15 -8.43
N PRO A 371 27.74 -3.58 -9.68
CA PRO A 371 27.79 -5.00 -10.02
C PRO A 371 29.02 -5.68 -9.40
N SER A 372 28.84 -6.93 -8.95
CA SER A 372 29.89 -7.73 -8.32
C SER A 372 30.10 -9.10 -8.96
N PHE A 373 29.03 -9.67 -9.55
CA PHE A 373 29.05 -10.99 -10.17
C PHE A 373 28.13 -10.99 -11.40
N GLU A 374 28.71 -11.27 -12.56
CA GLU A 374 27.96 -11.38 -13.82
C GLU A 374 27.31 -12.76 -13.92
N VAL A 375 26.03 -12.79 -14.31
CA VAL A 375 25.28 -14.02 -14.55
C VAL A 375 24.90 -14.04 -16.02
N THR A 376 25.11 -15.17 -16.70
CA THR A 376 24.68 -15.30 -18.10
C THR A 376 23.15 -15.23 -18.15
N PRO A 377 22.53 -14.31 -18.88
CA PRO A 377 21.09 -14.26 -19.00
C PRO A 377 20.52 -15.52 -19.66
N LEU A 378 19.35 -15.98 -19.21
CA LEU A 378 18.69 -17.14 -19.81
C LEU A 378 17.77 -16.71 -20.96
N LEU A 379 17.92 -17.35 -22.12
CA LEU A 379 17.01 -17.18 -23.24
C LEU A 379 15.76 -18.06 -23.07
N THR A 380 14.76 -17.55 -22.35
CA THR A 380 13.49 -18.27 -22.05
C THR A 380 12.60 -18.49 -23.27
N ARG A 381 12.73 -17.64 -24.31
CA ARG A 381 11.84 -17.58 -25.49
C ARG A 381 10.36 -17.41 -25.13
N SER A 382 10.09 -16.75 -24.00
CA SER A 382 8.76 -16.53 -23.46
C SER A 382 8.68 -15.15 -22.81
N ASP A 383 7.51 -14.79 -22.30
CA ASP A 383 7.23 -13.48 -21.70
C ASP A 383 7.65 -13.43 -20.22
N TRP A 384 8.75 -14.09 -19.88
CA TRP A 384 9.35 -14.04 -18.55
C TRP A 384 10.88 -14.09 -18.64
N ALA A 385 11.55 -13.51 -17.65
CA ALA A 385 13.00 -13.63 -17.50
C ALA A 385 13.32 -14.42 -16.23
N TRP A 386 14.35 -15.25 -16.30
CA TRP A 386 14.88 -15.89 -15.11
C TRP A 386 15.73 -14.89 -14.32
N MET A 387 15.58 -14.91 -13.01
CA MET A 387 16.37 -14.10 -12.08
C MET A 387 16.98 -15.06 -11.04
N PRO A 388 18.28 -14.96 -10.76
CA PRO A 388 18.93 -15.85 -9.82
C PRO A 388 18.38 -15.63 -8.41
N GLY A 389 18.23 -16.72 -7.65
CA GLY A 389 17.90 -16.62 -6.23
C GLY A 389 19.02 -15.90 -5.47
N LEU A 390 18.67 -15.14 -4.42
CA LEU A 390 19.62 -14.35 -3.65
C LEU A 390 19.34 -14.53 -2.16
N ASN A 391 20.37 -14.90 -1.40
CA ASN A 391 20.31 -14.95 0.07
C ASN A 391 21.68 -14.67 0.67
N TRP A 392 21.74 -14.18 1.90
CA TRP A 392 23.00 -13.94 2.60
C TRP A 392 23.38 -15.13 3.47
N SER A 393 24.67 -15.44 3.56
CA SER A 393 25.17 -16.27 4.64
C SER A 393 24.88 -15.62 6.00
N PRO A 394 24.64 -16.40 7.07
CA PRO A 394 24.26 -15.82 8.36
C PRO A 394 25.30 -14.89 8.99
N ASP A 395 26.55 -14.97 8.56
CA ASP A 395 27.65 -14.11 9.00
C ASP A 395 27.85 -12.86 8.12
N GLY A 396 27.03 -12.66 7.08
CA GLY A 396 27.08 -11.49 6.19
C GLY A 396 28.28 -11.45 5.25
N ASN A 397 29.08 -12.52 5.15
CA ASN A 397 30.32 -12.51 4.35
C ASN A 397 30.13 -12.97 2.90
N TYR A 398 29.04 -13.69 2.60
CA TYR A 398 28.81 -14.30 1.30
C TYR A 398 27.35 -14.20 0.87
N LEU A 399 27.14 -14.09 -0.43
CA LEU A 399 25.85 -14.30 -1.07
C LEU A 399 25.76 -15.75 -1.56
N LEU A 400 24.61 -16.37 -1.33
CA LEU A 400 24.22 -17.66 -1.89
C LEU A 400 23.33 -17.41 -3.09
N THR A 401 23.69 -17.97 -4.24
CA THR A 401 22.97 -17.74 -5.49
C THR A 401 23.06 -18.92 -6.46
N VAL A 402 22.33 -18.85 -7.56
CA VAL A 402 22.39 -19.82 -8.66
C VAL A 402 23.03 -19.13 -9.86
N ASP A 403 24.15 -19.67 -10.31
CA ASP A 403 24.81 -19.27 -11.56
C ASP A 403 24.21 -20.05 -12.75
N HIS A 404 24.36 -19.49 -13.94
CA HIS A 404 23.95 -20.06 -15.23
C HIS A 404 25.18 -20.20 -16.14
N PRO A 405 26.05 -21.19 -15.89
CA PRO A 405 27.29 -21.35 -16.64
C PRO A 405 27.03 -21.84 -18.08
N PRO A 406 27.90 -21.48 -19.05
CA PRO A 406 27.79 -21.97 -20.40
C PRO A 406 28.06 -23.49 -20.48
N GLN A 407 27.34 -24.19 -21.35
CA GLN A 407 27.63 -25.58 -21.69
C GLN A 407 28.53 -25.67 -22.93
N GLU A 408 29.58 -26.49 -22.86
CA GLU A 408 30.42 -26.78 -24.03
C GLU A 408 29.60 -27.37 -25.19
N GLY A 409 29.83 -26.83 -26.39
CA GLY A 409 29.18 -27.30 -27.62
C GLY A 409 27.88 -26.57 -27.99
N LEU A 410 27.38 -25.67 -27.13
CA LEU A 410 26.29 -24.76 -27.50
C LEU A 410 26.82 -23.55 -28.29
N ILE A 411 25.95 -23.00 -29.15
CA ILE A 411 26.26 -21.81 -29.95
C ILE A 411 26.14 -20.55 -29.09
N SER A 412 25.16 -20.50 -28.20
CA SER A 412 24.93 -19.40 -27.25
C SER A 412 25.01 -19.93 -25.83
N ALA A 413 25.68 -19.18 -24.95
CA ALA A 413 25.73 -19.46 -23.52
C ALA A 413 24.34 -19.30 -22.87
N GLU A 414 23.50 -18.42 -23.42
CA GLU A 414 22.14 -18.14 -22.92
C GLU A 414 21.17 -19.33 -23.08
N GLU A 415 21.53 -20.34 -23.88
CA GLU A 415 20.75 -21.56 -24.08
C GLU A 415 21.23 -22.72 -23.18
N SER A 416 22.16 -22.46 -22.26
CA SER A 416 22.68 -23.48 -21.35
C SER A 416 21.56 -24.03 -20.45
N PRO A 417 21.49 -25.36 -20.25
CA PRO A 417 20.58 -25.95 -19.30
C PRO A 417 21.22 -26.12 -17.90
N LEU A 418 22.45 -25.63 -17.72
CA LEU A 418 23.23 -25.82 -16.50
C LEU A 418 22.95 -24.71 -15.50
N PHE A 419 22.67 -25.09 -14.26
CA PHE A 419 22.44 -24.15 -13.16
C PHE A 419 23.15 -24.65 -11.93
N ASP A 420 24.10 -23.85 -11.45
CA ASP A 420 25.05 -24.26 -10.41
C ASP A 420 24.86 -23.39 -9.17
N LEU A 421 24.80 -24.03 -8.01
CA LEU A 421 24.71 -23.32 -6.75
C LEU A 421 26.08 -22.77 -6.37
N THR A 422 26.15 -21.45 -6.21
CA THR A 422 27.40 -20.69 -6.13
C THR A 422 27.38 -19.76 -4.91
N VAL A 423 28.53 -19.68 -4.26
CA VAL A 423 28.81 -18.72 -3.19
C VAL A 423 29.60 -17.56 -3.78
N VAL A 424 29.09 -16.35 -3.65
CA VAL A 424 29.73 -15.12 -4.11
C VAL A 424 30.20 -14.33 -2.87
N PRO A 425 31.51 -14.19 -2.64
CA PRO A 425 32.02 -13.37 -1.55
C PRO A 425 31.59 -11.90 -1.68
N ALA A 426 31.22 -11.28 -0.57
CA ALA A 426 30.87 -9.86 -0.56
C ALA A 426 32.07 -8.93 -0.83
N PHE A 427 33.28 -9.44 -0.61
CA PHE A 427 34.55 -8.73 -0.79
C PHE A 427 35.43 -9.46 -1.81
N GLU A 428 36.33 -8.72 -2.49
CA GLU A 428 37.16 -9.14 -3.62
C GLU A 428 37.77 -10.56 -3.48
N SER A 429 37.00 -11.58 -3.86
CA SER A 429 37.38 -12.99 -3.87
C SER A 429 36.55 -13.70 -4.93
N PRO A 430 37.12 -14.72 -5.61
CA PRO A 430 36.42 -15.40 -6.68
C PRO A 430 35.21 -16.17 -6.13
N PRO A 431 34.10 -16.25 -6.89
CA PRO A 431 32.97 -17.08 -6.54
C PRO A 431 33.34 -18.56 -6.53
N LEU A 432 32.63 -19.36 -5.74
CA LEU A 432 32.85 -20.79 -5.58
C LEU A 432 31.55 -21.55 -5.82
N THR A 433 31.54 -22.41 -6.84
CA THR A 433 30.48 -23.39 -7.04
C THR A 433 30.54 -24.47 -5.96
N ILE A 434 29.44 -24.65 -5.22
CA ILE A 434 29.33 -25.61 -4.12
C ILE A 434 28.45 -26.82 -4.48
N ALA A 435 27.57 -26.69 -5.48
CA ALA A 435 26.85 -27.82 -6.07
C ALA A 435 26.57 -27.55 -7.55
N GLN A 436 26.71 -28.56 -8.40
CA GLN A 436 26.47 -28.45 -9.85
C GLN A 436 25.08 -28.99 -10.22
N GLU A 437 24.51 -28.47 -11.30
CA GLU A 437 23.25 -28.95 -11.88
C GLU A 437 22.11 -29.04 -10.85
N VAL A 438 21.93 -28.00 -10.03
CA VAL A 438 20.85 -27.93 -9.03
C VAL A 438 19.51 -27.54 -9.65
N GLY A 439 19.53 -26.87 -10.80
CA GLY A 439 18.34 -26.33 -11.49
C GLY A 439 18.10 -24.85 -11.18
N MET A 440 17.38 -24.19 -12.09
CA MET A 440 17.24 -22.72 -12.10
C MET A 440 16.52 -22.13 -10.87
N PHE A 441 15.65 -22.91 -10.22
CA PHE A 441 14.87 -22.45 -9.06
C PHE A 441 15.35 -23.04 -7.73
N ALA A 442 16.67 -23.14 -7.56
CA ALA A 442 17.23 -23.79 -6.36
C ALA A 442 17.05 -22.99 -5.07
N TYR A 443 16.90 -21.66 -5.12
CA TYR A 443 16.58 -20.80 -3.98
C TYR A 443 17.29 -21.18 -2.66
N PRO A 444 18.62 -21.04 -2.58
CA PRO A 444 19.35 -21.42 -1.38
C PRO A 444 18.97 -20.57 -0.17
N VAL A 445 18.71 -21.22 0.96
CA VAL A 445 18.38 -20.57 2.24
C VAL A 445 19.24 -21.18 3.34
N PRO A 446 20.09 -20.38 4.02
CA PRO A 446 20.89 -20.88 5.11
C PRO A 446 20.06 -21.05 6.38
N SER A 447 20.39 -22.07 7.17
CA SER A 447 19.82 -22.25 8.51
C SER A 447 20.35 -21.16 9.45
N PRO A 448 19.64 -20.86 10.55
CA PRO A 448 20.19 -20.04 11.61
C PRO A 448 21.56 -20.58 12.08
N PRO A 449 22.52 -19.70 12.39
CA PRO A 449 23.88 -20.10 12.72
C PRO A 449 23.94 -20.69 14.13
N LYS A 450 24.62 -21.83 14.25
CA LYS A 450 24.90 -22.48 15.53
C LYS A 450 26.34 -22.24 15.94
N GLY A 451 26.55 -21.61 17.09
CA GLY A 451 27.87 -21.46 17.67
C GLY A 451 28.49 -22.82 18.02
N LEU A 452 29.76 -23.00 17.69
CA LEU A 452 30.56 -24.16 18.05
C LEU A 452 31.50 -23.83 19.22
N ASP A 453 31.93 -24.84 19.96
CA ASP A 453 32.92 -24.70 21.04
C ASP A 453 34.28 -24.14 20.55
N SER A 454 34.56 -24.25 19.24
CA SER A 454 35.73 -23.66 18.59
C SER A 454 35.66 -22.13 18.47
N GLY A 455 34.49 -21.52 18.68
CA GLY A 455 34.21 -20.12 18.39
C GLY A 455 33.80 -19.85 16.93
N GLU A 456 33.72 -20.88 16.09
CA GLU A 456 33.15 -20.79 14.74
C GLU A 456 31.63 -20.95 14.76
N PHE A 457 30.97 -20.49 13.69
CA PHE A 457 29.57 -20.79 13.44
C PHE A 457 29.42 -21.91 12.41
N ALA A 458 28.53 -22.87 12.68
CA ALA A 458 28.08 -23.85 11.72
C ALA A 458 26.65 -23.53 11.29
N TYR A 459 26.39 -23.66 10.00
CA TYR A 459 25.05 -23.62 9.44
C TYR A 459 24.98 -24.56 8.24
N ARG A 460 23.75 -24.92 7.87
CA ARG A 460 23.43 -25.74 6.70
C ARG A 460 22.72 -24.89 5.66
N ILE A 461 22.74 -25.33 4.42
CA ILE A 461 22.04 -24.67 3.31
C ILE A 461 20.92 -25.61 2.87
N ALA A 462 19.67 -25.15 3.00
CA ALA A 462 18.54 -25.76 2.32
C ALA A 462 18.45 -25.20 0.91
N TYR A 463 18.14 -26.03 -0.07
CA TYR A 463 17.94 -25.60 -1.44
C TYR A 463 17.00 -26.59 -2.14
N LEU A 464 16.39 -26.14 -3.23
CA LEU A 464 15.63 -26.98 -4.12
C LEU A 464 16.55 -27.60 -5.18
N GLN A 465 16.47 -28.91 -5.34
CA GLN A 465 17.17 -29.65 -6.38
C GLN A 465 16.16 -30.13 -7.41
N ALA A 466 16.32 -29.72 -8.66
CA ALA A 466 15.52 -30.19 -9.78
C ALA A 466 15.67 -31.71 -9.92
N ILE A 467 14.56 -32.41 -10.15
CA ILE A 467 14.57 -33.86 -10.40
C ILE A 467 15.25 -34.15 -11.74
N ILE A 468 15.06 -33.27 -12.73
CA ILE A 468 15.73 -33.29 -14.04
C ILE A 468 16.37 -31.91 -14.25
N PRO A 469 17.63 -31.69 -13.82
CA PRO A 469 18.28 -30.38 -13.88
C PRO A 469 18.29 -29.73 -15.25
N THR A 470 18.47 -30.53 -16.30
CA THR A 470 18.50 -30.05 -17.69
C THR A 470 17.13 -29.62 -18.25
N GLN A 471 16.05 -29.83 -17.49
CA GLN A 471 14.68 -29.40 -17.80
C GLN A 471 14.09 -28.63 -16.61
N SER A 472 14.93 -27.84 -15.94
CA SER A 472 14.59 -27.22 -14.64
C SER A 472 13.44 -26.21 -14.69
N ASP A 473 13.07 -25.72 -15.87
CA ASP A 473 11.91 -24.85 -16.11
C ASP A 473 10.56 -25.57 -15.91
N SER A 474 10.52 -26.87 -16.18
CA SER A 474 9.32 -27.72 -16.17
C SER A 474 9.43 -28.93 -15.24
N SER A 475 10.60 -29.13 -14.62
CA SER A 475 10.85 -30.20 -13.66
C SER A 475 10.22 -29.91 -12.30
N GLY A 476 9.83 -30.96 -11.59
CA GLY A 476 9.55 -30.88 -10.17
C GLY A 476 10.85 -30.84 -9.36
N TYR A 477 10.78 -30.32 -8.14
CA TYR A 477 11.94 -30.14 -7.27
C TYR A 477 11.86 -30.99 -6.00
N ARG A 478 13.01 -31.16 -5.34
CA ARG A 478 13.14 -31.76 -4.01
C ARG A 478 13.87 -30.79 -3.10
N LEU A 479 13.41 -30.65 -1.87
CA LEU A 479 14.17 -30.06 -0.79
C LEU A 479 15.41 -30.93 -0.53
N ALA A 480 16.58 -30.33 -0.65
CA ALA A 480 17.85 -30.88 -0.26
C ALA A 480 18.51 -29.98 0.79
N VAL A 481 19.41 -30.57 1.58
CA VAL A 481 20.22 -29.87 2.58
C VAL A 481 21.66 -30.32 2.44
N MET A 482 22.59 -29.38 2.61
CA MET A 482 24.04 -29.62 2.63
C MET A 482 24.71 -28.73 3.68
N ASP A 483 25.98 -29.00 3.98
CA ASP A 483 26.80 -28.12 4.81
C ASP A 483 27.26 -26.89 4.03
N ARG A 484 27.72 -25.84 4.73
CA ARG A 484 28.11 -24.56 4.12
C ARG A 484 29.20 -24.66 3.03
N ASP A 485 29.97 -25.75 3.01
CA ASP A 485 31.04 -26.01 2.05
C ASP A 485 30.59 -26.90 0.87
N GLY A 486 29.30 -27.21 0.76
CA GLY A 486 28.72 -28.10 -0.25
C GLY A 486 28.83 -29.58 0.08
N SER A 487 29.47 -29.95 1.20
CA SER A 487 29.57 -31.36 1.61
C SER A 487 28.27 -31.87 2.24
N ASN A 488 28.17 -33.20 2.37
CA ASN A 488 27.04 -33.89 3.01
C ASN A 488 25.65 -33.56 2.40
N ALA A 489 25.62 -33.18 1.12
CA ALA A 489 24.39 -32.91 0.39
C ALA A 489 23.48 -34.15 0.34
N ARG A 490 22.20 -33.96 0.67
CA ARG A 490 21.17 -35.00 0.63
C ARG A 490 19.79 -34.42 0.35
N ALA A 491 19.02 -35.12 -0.49
CA ALA A 491 17.60 -34.85 -0.66
C ALA A 491 16.81 -35.34 0.55
N LEU A 492 15.86 -34.54 1.03
CA LEU A 492 15.02 -34.82 2.19
C LEU A 492 13.57 -35.09 1.83
N PHE A 493 12.99 -34.23 0.99
CA PHE A 493 11.55 -34.23 0.74
C PHE A 493 11.26 -33.68 -0.66
N PRO A 494 10.23 -34.15 -1.38
CA PRO A 494 9.40 -35.33 -1.11
C PRO A 494 10.24 -36.62 -1.16
N PRO A 495 9.75 -37.73 -0.57
CA PRO A 495 10.47 -39.00 -0.61
C PRO A 495 10.66 -39.49 -2.06
N GLU A 496 11.67 -40.33 -2.27
CA GLU A 496 11.98 -40.85 -3.59
C GLU A 496 10.76 -41.57 -4.23
N GLY A 497 10.49 -41.25 -5.49
CA GLY A 497 9.34 -41.78 -6.24
C GLY A 497 8.04 -40.98 -6.06
N ALA A 498 7.97 -40.05 -5.10
CA ALA A 498 6.87 -39.10 -5.01
C ALA A 498 6.98 -38.00 -6.09
N PRO A 499 5.85 -37.36 -6.48
CA PRO A 499 5.88 -36.17 -7.34
C PRO A 499 6.74 -35.07 -6.72
N GLY A 500 7.51 -34.36 -7.54
CA GLY A 500 8.31 -33.22 -7.08
C GLY A 500 7.43 -32.05 -6.61
N MET A 501 8.04 -31.14 -5.85
CA MET A 501 7.42 -29.89 -5.43
C MET A 501 7.47 -28.87 -6.56
N ASP A 502 6.51 -27.97 -6.58
CA ASP A 502 6.64 -26.72 -7.33
C ASP A 502 7.75 -25.87 -6.69
N PRO A 503 8.58 -25.18 -7.49
CA PRO A 503 9.66 -24.37 -6.97
C PRO A 503 9.12 -23.17 -6.19
N ARG A 504 9.37 -23.14 -4.88
CA ARG A 504 9.04 -22.04 -3.97
C ARG A 504 10.12 -21.89 -2.90
N LEU A 505 10.26 -20.71 -2.33
CA LEU A 505 11.13 -20.50 -1.17
C LEU A 505 10.70 -21.41 -0.01
N VAL A 506 11.69 -21.91 0.72
CA VAL A 506 11.52 -22.67 1.96
C VAL A 506 12.03 -21.82 3.12
N VAL A 507 11.54 -22.06 4.32
CA VAL A 507 11.96 -21.28 5.51
C VAL A 507 12.37 -22.20 6.65
N TRP A 508 13.42 -21.81 7.34
CA TRP A 508 13.92 -22.51 8.51
C TRP A 508 13.16 -22.08 9.76
N GLU A 509 13.02 -23.00 10.71
CA GLU A 509 12.68 -22.63 12.09
C GLU A 509 13.76 -21.69 12.66
N PRO A 510 13.39 -20.60 13.36
CA PRO A 510 14.35 -19.72 14.01
C PRO A 510 15.15 -20.43 15.10
N LEU A 511 16.33 -19.88 15.42
CA LEU A 511 17.26 -20.50 16.37
C LEU A 511 16.63 -20.59 17.77
N GLY A 512 16.71 -21.78 18.37
CA GLY A 512 16.46 -21.96 19.81
C GLY A 512 17.26 -23.10 20.42
N ASP A 513 17.19 -23.20 21.75
CA ASP A 513 17.98 -24.15 22.52
C ASP A 513 17.50 -25.59 22.34
N GLY A 514 18.23 -26.37 21.53
CA GLY A 514 18.10 -27.83 21.48
C GLY A 514 16.88 -28.39 20.73
N ASN A 515 16.19 -27.57 19.93
CA ASN A 515 15.01 -27.96 19.15
C ASN A 515 15.34 -28.59 17.78
N PRO A 516 14.41 -29.36 17.20
CA PRO A 516 14.61 -30.03 15.90
C PRO A 516 14.89 -28.98 14.81
N ASN A 517 15.86 -29.23 13.94
CA ASN A 517 16.16 -28.32 12.84
C ASN A 517 15.06 -28.46 11.76
N LEU A 518 13.94 -27.75 11.91
CA LEU A 518 12.77 -27.87 11.04
C LEU A 518 12.85 -26.91 9.85
N ILE A 519 12.29 -27.34 8.72
CA ILE A 519 12.09 -26.55 7.51
C ILE A 519 10.61 -26.60 7.17
N ALA A 520 9.97 -25.44 7.00
CA ALA A 520 8.62 -25.35 6.48
C ALA A 520 8.65 -25.26 4.95
N VAL A 521 7.80 -26.06 4.29
CA VAL A 521 7.65 -26.10 2.84
C VAL A 521 6.18 -26.09 2.42
N VAL A 522 5.91 -25.62 1.21
CA VAL A 522 4.63 -25.79 0.55
C VAL A 522 4.72 -26.96 -0.43
N TYR A 523 3.87 -27.97 -0.25
CA TYR A 523 3.79 -29.12 -1.15
C TYR A 523 2.33 -29.47 -1.45
N GLN A 524 1.99 -29.48 -2.74
CA GLN A 524 0.62 -29.71 -3.23
C GLN A 524 -0.39 -28.74 -2.60
N GLY A 525 -0.01 -27.47 -2.46
CA GLY A 525 -0.83 -26.43 -1.83
C GLY A 525 -1.01 -26.60 -0.32
N ASN A 526 -0.19 -27.41 0.36
CA ASN A 526 -0.28 -27.63 1.79
C ASN A 526 1.02 -27.28 2.51
N LEU A 527 0.92 -26.84 3.76
CA LEU A 527 2.05 -26.58 4.64
C LEU A 527 2.56 -27.90 5.23
N TRP A 528 3.87 -28.11 5.16
CA TRP A 528 4.57 -29.26 5.75
C TRP A 528 5.76 -28.80 6.58
N LEU A 529 6.04 -29.49 7.68
CA LEU A 529 7.29 -29.37 8.43
C LEU A 529 8.18 -30.58 8.15
N ILE A 530 9.42 -30.32 7.77
CA ILE A 530 10.43 -31.33 7.45
C ILE A 530 11.56 -31.22 8.46
N ASN A 531 11.89 -32.33 9.12
CA ASN A 531 13.07 -32.38 9.98
C ASN A 531 14.33 -32.53 9.13
N ALA A 532 15.21 -31.53 9.18
CA ALA A 532 16.41 -31.47 8.36
C ALA A 532 17.47 -32.51 8.73
N ASP A 533 17.37 -33.17 9.89
CA ASP A 533 18.32 -34.18 10.37
C ASP A 533 17.99 -35.58 9.85
N ASN A 534 16.71 -35.94 9.77
CA ASN A 534 16.28 -37.30 9.44
C ASN A 534 15.29 -37.39 8.26
N GLY A 535 14.77 -36.26 7.74
CA GLY A 535 13.81 -36.21 6.64
C GLY A 535 12.37 -36.58 7.04
N GLU A 536 12.06 -36.73 8.33
CA GLU A 536 10.69 -36.93 8.78
C GLU A 536 9.84 -35.72 8.41
N ALA A 537 8.70 -35.98 7.75
CA ALA A 537 7.83 -34.97 7.20
C ALA A 537 6.45 -35.05 7.85
N GLN A 538 5.90 -33.89 8.22
CA GLN A 538 4.58 -33.79 8.80
C GLN A 538 3.75 -32.72 8.08
N GLN A 539 2.61 -33.13 7.56
CA GLN A 539 1.62 -32.22 6.99
C GLN A 539 0.89 -31.45 8.10
N LEU A 540 0.71 -30.16 7.89
CA LEU A 540 -0.02 -29.26 8.78
C LEU A 540 -1.33 -28.76 8.17
N THR A 541 -1.38 -28.50 6.87
CA THR A 541 -2.64 -28.14 6.20
C THR A 541 -3.10 -29.19 5.18
N GLY A 542 -4.38 -29.21 4.78
CA GLY A 542 -5.00 -30.17 3.87
C GLY A 542 -6.01 -29.55 2.89
N ASP A 543 -6.15 -28.23 2.88
CA ASP A 543 -7.07 -27.47 2.00
C ASP A 543 -6.53 -27.31 0.57
N GLY A 544 -5.22 -27.50 0.36
CA GLY A 544 -4.56 -27.33 -0.94
C GLY A 544 -4.47 -25.86 -1.38
N LEU A 545 -4.64 -24.90 -0.48
CA LEU A 545 -4.71 -23.47 -0.79
C LEU A 545 -3.52 -22.64 -0.27
N VAL A 546 -2.51 -23.28 0.32
CA VAL A 546 -1.31 -22.60 0.81
C VAL A 546 -0.43 -22.16 -0.35
N THR A 547 -0.09 -20.88 -0.39
CA THR A 547 0.70 -20.27 -1.49
C THR A 547 2.01 -19.64 -1.05
N ARG A 548 2.10 -19.13 0.19
CA ARG A 548 3.28 -18.43 0.69
C ARG A 548 3.47 -18.71 2.17
N LEU A 549 4.72 -18.61 2.63
CA LEU A 549 5.11 -18.79 4.02
C LEU A 549 6.25 -17.84 4.39
N ASP A 550 6.36 -17.51 5.67
CA ASP A 550 7.53 -16.89 6.29
C ASP A 550 7.65 -17.35 7.75
N TRP A 551 8.86 -17.37 8.31
CA TRP A 551 9.09 -17.87 9.66
C TRP A 551 10.16 -17.02 10.36
N LYS A 552 9.79 -16.40 11.49
CA LYS A 552 10.65 -15.53 12.30
C LYS A 552 10.75 -15.98 13.74
#